data_AF-A0AAD5P1U9-F1
#
_entry.id   AF-A0AAD5P1U9-F1
#
_cell.length_a   1.000
_cell.length_b   1.000
_cell.length_c   1.000
_cell.angle_alpha   90.00
_cell.angle_beta   90.00
_cell.angle_gamma   90.00
#
_symmetry.space_group_name_H-M   'P 1'
#
loop_
_entity.id
_entity.type
_entity.pdbx_description
1 polymer ?
#
loop_
_entity_poly.entity_id
_entity_poly.type
_entity_poly.pdbx_seq_one_letter_code
_entity_poly.pdbx_strand_id
1 'polypeptide(L)'
;MKPLSDLAAALGMNYVFAESWAPDYGNAVLSKWPIKRWKVQKIANDEDFRNVLKATIDVPWAGEVNFDCTQLDHLNENWRMKQISAITQSNDSPHILTGGLNSLNASDYSPERWMDIVKYYEDIGKPTPKVEVMKLLKRIEYIDSKDFAGECEPVVNIAKGQNVQGTCKYGTRVDYILASPDSPYKFVPGSYSVISSKGTSDHQIVKVDIKKVSENGRENVTGRPRNLKQKIIRITNPCSMQGIWKINT
;
A
#
# COMPACT_ATOMS: atom_id res chain seq x y z
N MET A 1 -10.54 2.38 18.67
CA MET A 1 -9.28 2.33 19.45
C MET A 1 -8.63 3.72 19.51
N LYS A 2 -8.22 4.16 20.71
CA LYS A 2 -7.66 5.52 20.95
C LYS A 2 -6.37 5.83 20.16
N PRO A 3 -5.39 4.91 20.02
CA PRO A 3 -4.18 5.20 19.25
C PRO A 3 -4.45 5.56 17.77
N LEU A 4 -5.40 4.86 17.14
CA LEU A 4 -5.76 5.11 15.75
C LEU A 4 -6.46 6.46 15.57
N SER A 5 -7.40 6.81 16.46
CA SER A 5 -8.06 8.11 16.42
C SER A 5 -7.10 9.26 16.68
N ASP A 6 -6.15 9.08 17.61
CA ASP A 6 -5.13 10.09 17.92
C ASP A 6 -4.20 10.30 16.70
N LEU A 7 -3.79 9.22 16.03
CA LEU A 7 -3.01 9.29 14.79
C LEU A 7 -3.77 10.00 13.66
N ALA A 8 -5.04 9.61 13.44
CA ALA A 8 -5.86 10.23 12.41
C ALA A 8 -6.07 11.73 12.66
N ALA A 9 -6.34 12.12 13.91
CA ALA A 9 -6.47 13.52 14.30
C ALA A 9 -5.15 14.30 14.09
N ALA A 10 -4.02 13.74 14.52
CA ALA A 10 -2.71 14.37 14.35
C ALA A 10 -2.32 14.57 12.87
N LEU A 11 -2.76 13.67 11.98
CA LEU A 11 -2.51 13.76 10.55
C LEU A 11 -3.60 14.53 9.77
N GLY A 12 -4.68 14.96 10.44
CA GLY A 12 -5.84 15.57 9.79
C GLY A 12 -6.53 14.64 8.79
N MET A 13 -6.63 13.36 9.12
CA MET A 13 -7.18 12.31 8.25
C MET A 13 -8.51 11.77 8.76
N ASN A 14 -9.35 11.35 7.82
CA ASN A 14 -10.47 10.46 8.09
C ASN A 14 -9.95 9.03 8.26
N TYR A 15 -10.65 8.19 9.03
CA TYR A 15 -10.28 6.79 9.14
C TYR A 15 -11.50 5.89 9.27
N VAL A 16 -11.31 4.64 8.84
CA VAL A 16 -12.22 3.51 9.11
C VAL A 16 -11.41 2.36 9.68
N PHE A 17 -12.03 1.58 10.56
CA PHE A 17 -11.40 0.49 11.28
C PHE A 17 -12.34 -0.70 11.36
N ALA A 18 -11.76 -1.90 11.25
CA ALA A 18 -12.46 -3.15 11.47
C ALA A 18 -11.60 -4.06 12.32
N GLU A 19 -12.13 -4.45 13.49
CA GLU A 19 -11.54 -5.52 14.29
C GLU A 19 -11.44 -6.80 13.47
N SER A 20 -10.39 -7.57 13.69
CA SER A 20 -10.02 -8.75 12.93
C SER A 20 -9.59 -9.85 13.90
N TRP A 21 -8.54 -10.60 13.58
CA TRP A 21 -7.94 -11.71 14.34
C TRP A 21 -8.05 -11.70 15.88
N ALA A 22 -8.06 -10.54 16.55
CA ALA A 22 -8.29 -10.42 18.00
C ALA A 22 -8.93 -9.06 18.36
N PRO A 23 -9.57 -8.92 19.54
CA PRO A 23 -10.10 -7.64 20.02
C PRO A 23 -9.02 -6.54 20.01
N ASP A 24 -9.38 -5.32 19.59
CA ASP A 24 -8.45 -4.19 19.39
C ASP A 24 -7.36 -4.37 18.30
N TYR A 25 -7.27 -5.55 17.65
CA TYR A 25 -6.40 -5.78 16.49
C TYR A 25 -7.23 -5.81 15.22
N GLY A 26 -6.82 -5.08 14.19
CA GLY A 26 -7.68 -4.92 13.02
C GLY A 26 -7.02 -4.26 11.83
N ASN A 27 -7.81 -4.16 10.77
CA ASN A 27 -7.45 -3.44 9.56
C ASN A 27 -7.92 -1.99 9.70
N ALA A 28 -7.11 -1.03 9.26
CA ALA A 28 -7.45 0.38 9.27
C ALA A 28 -7.09 1.03 7.92
N VAL A 29 -7.94 1.94 7.46
CA VAL A 29 -7.63 2.82 6.31
C VAL A 29 -7.75 4.25 6.78
N LEU A 30 -6.66 5.02 6.66
CA LEU A 30 -6.62 6.45 6.92
C LEU A 30 -6.47 7.22 5.60
N SER A 31 -7.15 8.35 5.49
CA SER A 31 -7.17 9.16 4.26
C SER A 31 -7.30 10.65 4.55
N LYS A 32 -6.48 11.47 3.87
CA LYS A 32 -6.66 12.93 3.87
C LYS A 32 -7.95 13.37 3.16
N TRP A 33 -8.44 12.56 2.24
CA TRP A 33 -9.68 12.82 1.50
C TRP A 33 -10.86 12.00 2.05
N PRO A 34 -12.11 12.35 1.71
CA PRO A 34 -13.28 11.63 2.19
C PRO A 34 -13.25 10.14 1.87
N ILE A 35 -13.59 9.31 2.86
CA ILE A 35 -13.85 7.88 2.69
C ILE A 35 -15.35 7.77 2.36
N LYS A 36 -15.67 7.66 1.06
CA LYS A 36 -17.04 7.77 0.55
C LYS A 36 -17.92 6.58 0.93
N ARG A 37 -17.32 5.38 0.94
CA ARG A 37 -17.96 4.13 1.34
C ARG A 37 -16.90 3.17 1.85
N TRP A 38 -17.32 2.30 2.76
CA TRP A 38 -16.49 1.23 3.27
C TRP A 38 -17.36 0.04 3.67
N LYS A 39 -16.79 -1.17 3.60
CA LYS A 39 -17.43 -2.40 4.07
C LYS A 39 -16.38 -3.35 4.64
N VAL A 40 -16.80 -4.18 5.59
CA VAL A 40 -16.01 -5.28 6.12
C VAL A 40 -16.51 -6.56 5.47
N GLN A 41 -15.62 -7.29 4.80
CA GLN A 41 -15.94 -8.60 4.24
C GLN A 41 -15.17 -9.66 5.03
N LYS A 42 -15.90 -10.61 5.61
CA LYS A 42 -15.31 -11.80 6.21
C LYS A 42 -14.62 -12.64 5.13
N ILE A 43 -13.40 -13.08 5.41
CA ILE A 43 -12.59 -13.86 4.45
C ILE A 43 -12.30 -15.27 4.97
N ALA A 44 -12.91 -15.67 6.08
CA ALA A 44 -12.81 -17.02 6.63
C ALA A 44 -14.17 -17.49 7.18
N ASN A 45 -14.21 -18.70 7.75
CA ASN A 45 -15.42 -19.24 8.40
C ASN A 45 -15.54 -18.73 9.85
N ASP A 46 -16.46 -19.28 10.63
CA ASP A 46 -16.70 -18.87 12.03
C ASP A 46 -15.57 -19.19 13.02
N GLU A 47 -14.53 -19.88 12.58
CA GLU A 47 -13.34 -20.20 13.38
C GLU A 47 -12.22 -19.16 13.22
N ASP A 48 -12.32 -18.25 12.24
CA ASP A 48 -11.35 -17.19 12.00
C ASP A 48 -12.05 -15.85 11.72
N PHE A 49 -11.75 -14.86 12.54
CA PHE A 49 -12.37 -13.53 12.54
C PHE A 49 -11.73 -12.56 11.54
N ARG A 50 -10.73 -13.02 10.77
CA ARG A 50 -10.08 -12.18 9.77
C ARG A 50 -11.06 -11.72 8.70
N ASN A 51 -10.81 -10.49 8.28
CA ASN A 51 -11.57 -9.80 7.25
C ASN A 51 -10.65 -9.05 6.30
N VAL A 52 -11.24 -8.59 5.20
CA VAL A 52 -10.72 -7.50 4.39
C VAL A 52 -11.60 -6.27 4.61
N LEU A 53 -10.95 -5.15 4.92
CA LEU A 53 -11.58 -3.84 5.01
C LEU A 53 -11.49 -3.16 3.64
N LYS A 54 -12.64 -3.02 2.99
CA LYS A 54 -12.73 -2.39 1.67
C LYS A 54 -13.17 -0.95 1.84
N ALA A 55 -12.42 -0.01 1.28
CA ALA A 55 -12.68 1.42 1.39
C ALA A 55 -12.54 2.09 0.02
N THR A 56 -13.49 2.96 -0.31
CA THR A 56 -13.41 3.85 -1.47
C THR A 56 -13.10 5.27 -1.00
N ILE A 57 -11.97 5.80 -1.47
CA ILE A 57 -11.52 7.16 -1.20
C ILE A 57 -11.87 8.05 -2.40
N ASP A 58 -12.45 9.22 -2.14
CA ASP A 58 -12.77 10.21 -3.18
C ASP A 58 -11.62 11.23 -3.32
N VAL A 59 -10.77 11.02 -4.33
CA VAL A 59 -9.58 11.85 -4.56
C VAL A 59 -9.93 12.99 -5.53
N PRO A 60 -9.74 14.28 -5.19
CA PRO A 60 -10.26 15.42 -5.96
C PRO A 60 -9.94 15.42 -7.47
N TRP A 61 -8.77 14.92 -7.86
CA TRP A 61 -8.32 14.89 -9.26
C TRP A 61 -8.36 13.50 -9.91
N ALA A 62 -8.58 12.43 -9.15
CA ALA A 62 -8.61 11.05 -9.65
C ALA A 62 -9.99 10.38 -9.49
N GLY A 63 -10.93 11.03 -8.81
CA GLY A 63 -12.20 10.45 -8.40
C GLY A 63 -11.98 9.26 -7.45
N GLU A 64 -12.84 8.27 -7.57
CA GLU A 64 -12.88 7.14 -6.64
C GLU A 64 -11.69 6.18 -6.80
N VAL A 65 -11.02 5.87 -5.69
CA VAL A 65 -9.95 4.88 -5.59
C VAL A 65 -10.32 3.82 -4.55
N ASN A 66 -10.32 2.55 -4.93
CA ASN A 66 -10.69 1.44 -4.05
C ASN A 66 -9.46 0.79 -3.45
N PHE A 67 -9.51 0.54 -2.14
CA PHE A 67 -8.49 -0.14 -1.36
C PHE A 67 -9.10 -1.32 -0.62
N ASP A 68 -8.40 -2.45 -0.66
CA ASP A 68 -8.70 -3.67 0.08
C ASP A 68 -7.56 -3.88 1.08
N CYS A 69 -7.79 -3.60 2.36
CA CYS A 69 -6.79 -3.73 3.42
C CYS A 69 -7.03 -5.01 4.21
N THR A 70 -6.01 -5.87 4.34
CA THR A 70 -6.14 -7.16 5.03
C THR A 70 -4.86 -7.60 5.73
N GLN A 71 -5.01 -8.56 6.64
CA GLN A 71 -3.91 -9.32 7.22
C GLN A 71 -4.30 -10.80 7.22
N LEU A 72 -3.57 -11.61 6.46
CA LEU A 72 -3.85 -13.05 6.31
C LEU A 72 -3.25 -13.86 7.46
N ASP A 73 -3.60 -15.15 7.55
CA ASP A 73 -3.05 -16.05 8.56
C ASP A 73 -1.51 -16.15 8.50
N HIS A 74 -0.84 -16.08 9.65
CA HIS A 74 0.63 -16.07 9.71
C HIS A 74 1.26 -17.44 9.99
N LEU A 75 0.44 -18.48 10.21
CA LEU A 75 0.88 -19.82 10.61
C LEU A 75 0.45 -20.91 9.62
N ASN A 76 -0.75 -20.82 9.06
CA ASN A 76 -1.40 -21.89 8.31
C ASN A 76 -1.70 -21.48 6.87
N GLU A 77 -1.01 -22.12 5.92
CA GLU A 77 -1.17 -21.85 4.49
C GLU A 77 -2.57 -22.17 3.97
N ASN A 78 -3.22 -23.20 4.49
CA ASN A 78 -4.58 -23.55 4.04
C ASN A 78 -5.57 -22.44 4.41
N TRP A 79 -5.40 -21.82 5.59
CA TRP A 79 -6.18 -20.64 5.97
C TRP A 79 -5.87 -19.46 5.06
N ARG A 80 -4.60 -19.14 4.83
CA ARG A 80 -4.23 -18.06 3.89
C ARG A 80 -4.84 -18.25 2.50
N MET A 81 -4.79 -19.47 1.99
CA MET A 81 -5.34 -19.79 0.66
C MET A 81 -6.87 -19.64 0.61
N LYS A 82 -7.60 -20.07 1.65
CA LYS A 82 -9.05 -19.80 1.76
C LYS A 82 -9.34 -18.30 1.80
N GLN A 83 -8.57 -17.56 2.59
CA GLN A 83 -8.75 -16.12 2.78
C GLN A 83 -8.50 -15.32 1.50
N ILE A 84 -7.37 -15.53 0.83
CA ILE A 84 -7.10 -14.82 -0.42
C ILE A 84 -8.06 -15.24 -1.54
N SER A 85 -8.51 -16.50 -1.55
CA SER A 85 -9.54 -16.95 -2.50
C SER A 85 -10.84 -16.19 -2.29
N ALA A 86 -11.28 -15.99 -1.05
CA ALA A 86 -12.48 -15.21 -0.74
C ALA A 86 -12.38 -13.74 -1.17
N ILE A 87 -11.18 -13.13 -1.10
CA ILE A 87 -10.93 -11.76 -1.57
C ILE A 87 -10.94 -11.68 -3.11
N THR A 88 -10.30 -12.64 -3.77
CA THR A 88 -10.12 -12.61 -5.24
C THR A 88 -11.36 -13.09 -6.01
N GLN A 89 -12.22 -13.90 -5.38
CA GLN A 89 -13.46 -14.39 -5.97
C GLN A 89 -14.64 -13.43 -5.78
N SER A 90 -14.54 -12.47 -4.87
CA SER A 90 -15.57 -11.46 -4.76
C SER A 90 -15.50 -10.56 -6.00
N ASN A 91 -16.61 -10.49 -6.75
CA ASN A 91 -16.77 -9.67 -7.96
C ASN A 91 -16.76 -8.17 -7.61
N ASP A 92 -15.63 -7.67 -7.10
CA ASP A 92 -15.47 -6.27 -6.74
C ASP A 92 -14.85 -5.47 -7.90
N SER A 93 -15.09 -4.17 -7.86
CA SER A 93 -14.43 -3.23 -8.76
C SER A 93 -12.90 -3.32 -8.65
N PRO A 94 -12.17 -2.84 -9.67
CA PRO A 94 -10.73 -2.72 -9.58
C PRO A 94 -10.29 -2.04 -8.29
N HIS A 95 -9.25 -2.56 -7.65
CA HIS A 95 -8.79 -2.15 -6.33
C HIS A 95 -7.27 -2.27 -6.18
N ILE A 96 -6.77 -1.68 -5.08
CA ILE A 96 -5.42 -1.91 -4.57
C ILE A 96 -5.53 -2.79 -3.33
N LEU A 97 -5.00 -4.01 -3.39
CA LEU A 97 -4.89 -4.93 -2.26
C LEU A 97 -3.63 -4.59 -1.46
N THR A 98 -3.76 -4.39 -0.16
CA THR A 98 -2.64 -4.03 0.71
C THR A 98 -2.69 -4.73 2.06
N GLY A 99 -1.51 -5.01 2.61
CA GLY A 99 -1.30 -5.46 3.98
C GLY A 99 -0.42 -6.71 4.07
N GLY A 100 -0.47 -7.37 5.23
CA GLY A 100 0.36 -8.53 5.55
C GLY A 100 -0.23 -9.81 4.97
N LEU A 101 0.24 -10.23 3.80
CA LEU A 101 -0.21 -11.47 3.15
C LEU A 101 0.42 -12.72 3.77
N ASN A 102 1.46 -12.54 4.59
CA ASN A 102 2.18 -13.60 5.30
C ASN A 102 2.70 -14.74 4.40
N SER A 103 2.80 -14.50 3.10
CA SER A 103 3.37 -15.38 2.08
C SER A 103 4.62 -14.74 1.52
N LEU A 104 5.58 -15.56 1.12
CA LEU A 104 6.76 -15.08 0.41
C LEU A 104 6.53 -15.14 -1.10
N ASN A 105 7.21 -14.28 -1.86
CA ASN A 105 7.34 -14.44 -3.29
C ASN A 105 8.70 -15.11 -3.58
N ALA A 106 8.69 -16.33 -4.13
CA ALA A 106 9.92 -17.09 -4.39
C ALA A 106 10.94 -16.33 -5.24
N SER A 107 10.49 -15.48 -6.18
CA SER A 107 11.40 -14.71 -7.04
C SER A 107 12.19 -13.61 -6.31
N ASP A 108 11.86 -13.36 -5.04
CA ASP A 108 12.55 -12.36 -4.23
C ASP A 108 13.88 -12.90 -3.67
N TYR A 109 14.09 -14.22 -3.70
CA TYR A 109 15.18 -14.92 -3.00
C TYR A 109 15.93 -15.89 -3.92
N SER A 110 17.26 -15.93 -3.80
CA SER A 110 18.07 -17.00 -4.39
C SER A 110 17.81 -18.33 -3.67
N PRO A 111 18.17 -19.49 -4.27
CA PRO A 111 18.06 -20.78 -3.60
C PRO A 111 18.79 -20.84 -2.26
N GLU A 112 19.98 -20.25 -2.16
CA GLU A 112 20.77 -20.18 -0.93
C GLU A 112 20.05 -19.36 0.14
N ARG A 113 19.57 -18.17 -0.24
CA ARG A 113 18.82 -17.32 0.68
C ARG A 113 17.52 -17.98 1.13
N TRP A 114 16.86 -18.72 0.25
CA TRP A 114 15.67 -19.51 0.60
C TRP A 114 15.99 -20.57 1.65
N MET A 115 17.09 -21.33 1.49
CA MET A 115 17.53 -22.30 2.49
C MET A 115 17.82 -21.64 3.84
N ASP A 116 18.48 -20.48 3.85
CA ASP A 116 18.74 -19.72 5.08
C ASP A 116 17.44 -19.30 5.78
N ILE A 117 16.45 -18.85 5.00
CA ILE A 117 15.13 -18.48 5.52
C ILE A 117 14.43 -19.69 6.12
N VAL A 118 14.42 -20.83 5.43
CA VAL A 118 13.80 -22.08 5.91
C VAL A 118 14.45 -22.51 7.22
N LYS A 119 15.78 -22.60 7.25
CA LYS A 119 16.55 -22.97 8.44
C LYS A 119 16.28 -22.03 9.60
N TYR A 120 16.30 -20.71 9.35
CA TYR A 120 16.02 -19.73 10.38
C TYR A 120 14.61 -19.88 10.98
N TYR A 121 13.59 -20.13 10.14
CA TYR A 121 12.22 -20.37 10.61
C TYR A 121 12.12 -21.66 11.44
N GLU A 122 12.81 -22.72 11.03
CA GLU A 122 12.92 -23.97 11.79
C GLU A 122 13.58 -23.75 13.16
N ASP A 123 14.71 -23.03 13.21
CA ASP A 123 15.46 -22.72 14.43
C ASP A 123 14.60 -21.95 15.46
N ILE A 124 13.65 -21.13 15.01
CA ILE A 124 12.73 -20.38 15.88
C ILE A 124 11.37 -21.07 16.08
N GLY A 125 11.23 -22.33 15.64
CA GLY A 125 10.02 -23.14 15.83
C GLY A 125 8.81 -22.65 15.03
N LYS A 126 9.03 -21.93 13.92
CA LYS A 126 7.95 -21.44 13.04
C LYS A 126 7.72 -22.37 11.85
N PRO A 127 6.48 -22.42 11.33
CA PRO A 127 6.19 -23.13 10.08
C PRO A 127 7.06 -22.60 8.94
N THR A 128 7.54 -23.49 8.09
CA THR A 128 8.27 -23.11 6.88
C THR A 128 7.43 -22.12 6.06
N PRO A 129 8.01 -20.97 5.65
CA PRO A 129 7.27 -20.00 4.86
C PRO A 129 6.84 -20.61 3.52
N LYS A 130 5.69 -20.14 3.04
CA LYS A 130 5.04 -20.66 1.83
C LYS A 130 4.86 -19.55 0.81
N VAL A 131 4.60 -19.95 -0.43
CA VAL A 131 4.58 -19.03 -1.58
C VAL A 131 3.27 -19.10 -2.36
N GLU A 132 2.28 -19.86 -1.91
CA GLU A 132 1.18 -20.27 -2.78
C GLU A 132 0.18 -19.13 -3.00
N VAL A 133 0.01 -18.26 -2.00
CA VAL A 133 -0.74 -16.99 -2.15
C VAL A 133 -0.13 -16.12 -3.24
N MET A 134 1.19 -15.91 -3.22
CA MET A 134 1.86 -15.06 -4.22
C MET A 134 1.87 -15.72 -5.61
N LYS A 135 2.00 -17.05 -5.68
CA LYS A 135 1.84 -17.79 -6.95
C LYS A 135 0.42 -17.62 -7.52
N LEU A 136 -0.61 -17.73 -6.68
CA LEU A 136 -2.00 -17.53 -7.07
C LEU A 136 -2.20 -16.11 -7.62
N LEU A 137 -1.82 -15.09 -6.85
CA LEU A 137 -2.01 -13.69 -7.22
C LEU A 137 -1.29 -13.34 -8.52
N LYS A 138 -0.06 -13.84 -8.71
CA LYS A 138 0.66 -13.70 -9.98
C LYS A 138 -0.05 -14.40 -11.15
N ARG A 139 -0.60 -15.59 -10.92
CA ARG A 139 -1.33 -16.37 -11.95
C ARG A 139 -2.59 -15.65 -12.41
N ILE A 140 -3.30 -14.99 -11.49
CA ILE A 140 -4.48 -14.20 -11.82
C ILE A 140 -4.11 -12.73 -12.13
N GLU A 141 -2.85 -12.44 -12.47
CA GLU A 141 -2.39 -11.16 -13.01
C GLU A 141 -2.50 -9.94 -12.08
N TYR A 142 -2.41 -10.15 -10.75
CA TYR A 142 -2.15 -9.02 -9.85
C TYR A 142 -0.75 -8.47 -10.12
N ILE A 143 -0.65 -7.14 -10.12
CA ILE A 143 0.61 -6.42 -10.36
C ILE A 143 1.23 -6.07 -9.02
N ASP A 144 2.49 -6.44 -8.81
CA ASP A 144 3.22 -6.16 -7.57
C ASP A 144 3.93 -4.79 -7.64
N SER A 145 3.70 -3.94 -6.63
CA SER A 145 4.34 -2.63 -6.55
C SER A 145 5.87 -2.69 -6.46
N LYS A 146 6.44 -3.82 -6.01
CA LYS A 146 7.91 -3.97 -5.93
C LYS A 146 8.62 -3.83 -7.28
N ASP A 147 7.91 -4.09 -8.38
CA ASP A 147 8.47 -3.98 -9.73
C ASP A 147 8.64 -2.51 -10.17
N PHE A 148 8.23 -1.56 -9.32
CA PHE A 148 8.34 -0.12 -9.50
C PHE A 148 9.27 0.52 -8.44
N ALA A 149 10.24 -0.26 -7.94
CA ALA A 149 11.20 0.15 -6.92
C ALA A 149 11.96 1.43 -7.30
N GLY A 150 12.05 2.34 -6.33
CA GLY A 150 12.96 3.48 -6.34
C GLY A 150 14.26 3.20 -5.60
N GLU A 151 14.85 4.26 -5.06
CA GLU A 151 16.01 4.15 -4.18
C GLU A 151 15.65 3.43 -2.87
N CYS A 152 16.52 2.53 -2.44
CA CYS A 152 16.35 1.79 -1.21
C CYS A 152 16.72 2.66 0.00
N GLU A 153 15.91 2.62 1.06
CA GLU A 153 16.29 3.28 2.32
C GLU A 153 17.52 2.56 2.91
N PRO A 154 18.65 3.25 3.16
CA PRO A 154 19.89 2.60 3.62
C PRO A 154 19.74 1.84 4.95
N VAL A 155 18.80 2.25 5.79
CA VAL A 155 18.56 1.64 7.11
C VAL A 155 17.90 0.26 7.00
N VAL A 156 17.16 0.02 5.91
CA VAL A 156 16.48 -1.25 5.67
C VAL A 156 17.37 -2.12 4.78
N ASN A 157 18.11 -3.02 5.41
CA ASN A 157 19.09 -3.86 4.73
C ASN A 157 18.44 -4.86 3.77
N ILE A 158 19.03 -5.01 2.58
CA ILE A 158 18.78 -6.13 1.67
C ILE A 158 19.76 -7.25 2.03
N ALA A 159 19.24 -8.39 2.46
CA ALA A 159 20.07 -9.55 2.77
C ALA A 159 20.75 -10.10 1.49
N LYS A 160 21.94 -10.68 1.63
CA LYS A 160 22.63 -11.34 0.51
C LYS A 160 21.73 -12.42 -0.11
N GLY A 161 21.63 -12.45 -1.43
CA GLY A 161 20.75 -13.39 -2.15
C GLY A 161 19.27 -12.98 -2.14
N GLN A 162 18.95 -11.74 -1.75
CA GLN A 162 17.62 -11.16 -1.84
C GLN A 162 17.65 -9.93 -2.75
N ASN A 163 16.62 -9.70 -3.55
CA ASN A 163 16.56 -8.55 -4.49
C ASN A 163 15.57 -7.45 -4.06
N VAL A 164 15.00 -7.57 -2.86
CA VAL A 164 14.02 -6.62 -2.31
C VAL A 164 14.28 -6.39 -0.83
N GLN A 165 13.93 -5.21 -0.32
CA GLN A 165 13.98 -4.92 1.12
C GLN A 165 12.97 -5.78 1.88
N GLY A 166 13.41 -6.35 3.01
CA GLY A 166 12.53 -7.08 3.92
C GLY A 166 11.54 -6.14 4.61
N THR A 167 10.31 -6.61 4.83
CA THR A 167 9.24 -5.80 5.43
C THR A 167 8.91 -6.24 6.86
N CYS A 168 9.50 -7.32 7.35
CA CYS A 168 9.36 -7.77 8.73
C CYS A 168 10.73 -8.01 9.40
N LYS A 169 10.73 -8.24 10.72
CA LYS A 169 11.93 -8.46 11.53
C LYS A 169 12.81 -9.64 11.08
N TYR A 170 12.28 -10.57 10.30
CA TYR A 170 13.04 -11.71 9.75
C TYR A 170 13.81 -11.35 8.47
N GLY A 171 13.70 -10.10 8.00
CA GLY A 171 14.32 -9.65 6.76
C GLY A 171 13.63 -10.19 5.51
N THR A 172 12.47 -10.84 5.64
CA THR A 172 11.64 -11.30 4.52
C THR A 172 10.55 -10.27 4.20
N ARG A 173 10.10 -10.26 2.94
CA ARG A 173 8.98 -9.45 2.47
C ARG A 173 7.68 -10.24 2.59
N VAL A 174 6.78 -9.76 3.44
CA VAL A 174 5.46 -10.35 3.72
C VAL A 174 4.32 -9.32 3.60
N ASP A 175 4.67 -8.05 3.50
CA ASP A 175 3.74 -6.92 3.36
C ASP A 175 3.76 -6.44 1.91
N TYR A 176 2.59 -6.31 1.31
CA TYR A 176 2.44 -6.08 -0.12
C TYR A 176 1.49 -4.92 -0.41
N ILE A 177 1.73 -4.27 -1.56
CA ILE A 177 0.76 -3.40 -2.24
C ILE A 177 0.65 -3.93 -3.66
N LEU A 178 -0.54 -4.43 -4.01
CA LEU A 178 -0.81 -5.09 -5.29
C LEU A 178 -1.99 -4.41 -5.98
N ALA A 179 -1.91 -4.21 -7.29
CA ALA A 179 -3.05 -3.75 -8.08
C ALA A 179 -3.79 -4.97 -8.65
N SER A 180 -5.12 -4.96 -8.54
CA SER A 180 -5.95 -6.01 -9.14
C SER A 180 -5.81 -6.05 -10.66
N PRO A 181 -6.20 -7.15 -11.33
CA PRO A 181 -6.17 -7.27 -12.78
C PRO A 181 -7.06 -6.23 -13.43
N ASP A 182 -6.70 -5.84 -14.66
CA ASP A 182 -7.41 -4.82 -15.46
C ASP A 182 -7.63 -3.47 -14.75
N SER A 183 -6.85 -3.21 -13.69
CA SER A 183 -7.05 -2.04 -12.87
C SER A 183 -6.59 -0.75 -13.56
N PRO A 184 -7.37 0.35 -13.43
CA PRO A 184 -6.95 1.67 -13.88
C PRO A 184 -5.83 2.24 -12.99
N TYR A 185 -5.54 1.62 -11.85
CA TYR A 185 -4.45 2.03 -10.97
C TYR A 185 -3.12 1.48 -11.48
N LYS A 186 -2.15 2.37 -11.69
CA LYS A 186 -0.78 2.06 -12.07
C LYS A 186 0.17 2.61 -11.02
N PHE A 187 1.20 1.85 -10.69
CA PHE A 187 2.27 2.33 -9.81
C PHE A 187 3.20 3.26 -10.57
N VAL A 188 3.68 4.32 -9.91
CA VAL A 188 4.63 5.26 -10.50
C VAL A 188 6.03 4.61 -10.46
N PRO A 189 6.75 4.49 -11.59
CA PRO A 189 8.11 3.96 -11.59
C PRO A 189 9.04 4.73 -10.65
N GLY A 190 9.84 4.01 -9.88
CA GLY A 190 10.77 4.60 -8.92
C GLY A 190 10.13 5.08 -7.61
N SER A 191 8.86 4.76 -7.35
CA SER A 191 8.15 5.24 -6.15
C SER A 191 7.99 4.20 -5.05
N TYR A 192 8.16 2.91 -5.36
CA TYR A 192 8.12 1.87 -4.34
C TYR A 192 9.35 1.98 -3.44
N SER A 193 9.11 1.97 -2.13
CA SER A 193 10.14 2.07 -1.09
C SER A 193 9.68 1.35 0.18
N VAL A 194 10.64 0.88 0.98
CA VAL A 194 10.39 0.33 2.32
C VAL A 194 10.97 1.30 3.33
N ILE A 195 10.09 1.88 4.14
CA ILE A 195 10.42 2.93 5.11
C ILE A 195 10.63 2.31 6.49
N SER A 196 11.74 2.65 7.15
CA SER A 196 12.05 2.09 8.46
C SER A 196 11.04 2.52 9.52
N SER A 197 10.53 1.54 10.27
CA SER A 197 9.68 1.73 11.47
C SER A 197 10.43 1.34 12.75
N LYS A 198 11.75 1.48 12.73
CA LYS A 198 12.61 1.13 13.86
C LYS A 198 12.14 1.88 15.12
N GLY A 199 11.85 1.11 16.17
CA GLY A 199 11.40 1.63 17.47
C GLY A 199 9.87 1.70 17.62
N THR A 200 9.09 1.40 16.58
CA THR A 200 7.62 1.42 16.65
C THR A 200 6.95 0.11 16.23
N SER A 201 7.57 -0.67 15.34
CA SER A 201 7.03 -1.93 14.84
C SER A 201 8.14 -2.94 14.51
N ASP A 202 7.81 -4.23 14.54
CA ASP A 202 8.65 -5.28 13.99
C ASP A 202 8.42 -5.50 12.47
N HIS A 203 7.52 -4.72 11.88
CA HIS A 203 7.35 -4.55 10.45
C HIS A 203 7.84 -3.17 9.98
N GLN A 204 8.15 -3.04 8.70
CA GLN A 204 8.52 -1.80 8.03
C GLN A 204 7.32 -1.27 7.23
N ILE A 205 7.28 0.03 6.96
CA ILE A 205 6.21 0.63 6.15
C ILE A 205 6.52 0.38 4.67
N VAL A 206 5.56 -0.16 3.92
CA VAL A 206 5.64 -0.26 2.46
C VAL A 206 4.93 0.93 1.85
N LYS A 207 5.60 1.66 0.95
CA LYS A 207 5.08 2.89 0.34
C LYS A 207 5.28 2.86 -1.16
N VAL A 208 4.25 3.24 -1.92
CA VAL A 208 4.31 3.42 -3.37
C VAL A 208 3.38 4.56 -3.78
N ASP A 209 3.72 5.28 -4.85
CA ASP A 209 2.85 6.30 -5.41
C ASP A 209 1.97 5.67 -6.51
N ILE A 210 0.69 6.03 -6.53
CA ILE A 210 -0.32 5.46 -7.43
C ILE A 210 -0.85 6.55 -8.36
N LYS A 211 -0.94 6.22 -9.65
CA LYS A 211 -1.63 7.01 -10.66
C LYS A 211 -2.86 6.25 -11.16
N LYS A 212 -4.01 6.91 -11.21
CA LYS A 212 -5.20 6.37 -11.90
C LYS A 212 -5.21 6.85 -13.35
N VAL A 213 -5.30 5.92 -14.30
CA VAL A 213 -5.45 6.22 -15.73
C VAL A 213 -6.94 6.44 -16.00
N SER A 214 -7.29 7.57 -16.61
CA SER A 214 -8.66 7.87 -17.03
C SER A 214 -9.03 7.05 -18.27
N GLU A 215 -10.28 6.60 -18.35
CA GLU A 215 -10.82 5.87 -19.51
C GLU A 215 -10.79 6.71 -20.80
N ASN A 216 -10.75 8.04 -20.68
CA ASN A 216 -10.63 8.98 -21.80
C ASN A 216 -9.28 8.89 -22.54
N GLY A 217 -8.33 8.06 -22.08
CA GLY A 217 -7.07 7.78 -22.78
C GLY A 217 -7.18 6.82 -23.96
N ARG A 218 -8.36 6.23 -24.22
CA ARG A 218 -8.67 5.53 -25.47
C ARG A 218 -9.26 6.50 -26.51
N GLU A 219 -8.67 7.68 -26.68
CA GLU A 219 -9.01 8.58 -27.79
C GLU A 219 -7.96 8.45 -28.91
N ASN A 220 -8.41 7.82 -30.00
CA ASN A 220 -8.10 8.15 -31.39
C ASN A 220 -6.67 8.60 -31.71
N VAL A 221 -5.88 7.65 -32.25
CA VAL A 221 -4.69 7.92 -33.06
C VAL A 221 -5.12 8.61 -34.37
N THR A 222 -5.54 9.87 -34.31
CA THR A 222 -5.68 10.80 -35.46
C THR A 222 -6.00 12.20 -34.96
N GLY A 223 -5.01 12.90 -34.40
CA GLY A 223 -5.17 14.32 -34.07
C GLY A 223 -3.86 14.98 -33.71
N ARG A 224 -3.33 15.82 -34.60
CA ARG A 224 -2.09 16.59 -34.39
C ARG A 224 -2.13 17.39 -33.07
N PRO A 225 -1.01 17.50 -32.32
CA PRO A 225 -0.98 18.24 -31.08
C PRO A 225 -1.12 19.74 -31.35
N ARG A 226 -2.20 20.36 -30.83
CA ARG A 226 -2.31 21.82 -30.74
C ARG A 226 -1.49 22.29 -29.53
N ASN A 227 -0.41 23.01 -29.80
CA ASN A 227 0.42 23.68 -28.81
C ASN A 227 -0.41 24.65 -27.93
N LEU A 228 -0.67 24.26 -26.67
CA LEU A 228 -1.14 25.18 -25.63
C LEU A 228 0.07 25.86 -25.00
N LYS A 229 0.35 27.09 -25.45
CA LYS A 229 1.33 27.99 -24.83
C LYS A 229 0.89 28.30 -23.40
N GLN A 230 1.66 27.85 -22.40
CA GLN A 230 1.50 28.25 -21.01
C GLN A 230 1.77 29.76 -20.88
N LYS A 231 0.74 30.55 -20.56
CA LYS A 231 0.89 31.94 -20.11
C LYS A 231 1.39 31.93 -18.66
N ILE A 232 2.67 32.23 -18.47
CA ILE A 232 3.26 32.53 -17.16
C ILE A 232 2.75 33.92 -16.74
N ILE A 233 1.93 34.00 -15.69
CA ILE A 233 1.56 35.26 -15.06
C ILE A 233 2.56 35.51 -13.91
N ARG A 234 3.50 36.42 -14.14
CA ARG A 234 4.38 36.97 -13.09
C ARG A 234 3.56 37.94 -12.24
N ILE A 235 3.40 37.64 -10.95
CA ILE A 235 2.89 38.60 -9.98
C ILE A 235 4.08 39.49 -9.56
N THR A 236 4.07 40.74 -9.99
CA THR A 236 4.95 41.80 -9.47
C THR A 236 4.17 42.61 -8.44
N ASN A 237 4.56 42.56 -7.16
CA ASN A 237 4.13 43.53 -6.16
C ASN A 237 4.94 44.82 -6.31
N PRO A 238 4.31 46.00 -6.43
CA PRO A 238 4.95 47.26 -6.15
C PRO A 238 4.51 47.77 -4.77
N CYS A 239 5.43 47.89 -3.82
CA CYS A 239 5.18 48.73 -2.65
C CYS A 239 6.48 49.38 -2.19
N SER A 240 6.63 50.65 -2.53
CA SER A 240 7.59 51.59 -1.95
C SER A 240 6.92 52.96 -1.85
N MET A 241 7.49 53.79 -0.96
CA MET A 241 7.13 55.17 -0.55
C MET A 241 6.32 55.22 0.76
N GLN A 242 6.96 55.43 1.92
CA GLN A 242 7.50 56.68 2.48
C GLN A 242 6.48 57.37 3.41
N GLY A 243 6.75 57.32 4.72
CA GLY A 243 6.02 58.06 5.74
C GLY A 243 7.00 58.82 6.64
N ILE A 244 7.03 60.14 6.46
CA ILE A 244 7.84 61.12 7.19
C ILE A 244 7.15 61.42 8.53
N TRP A 245 7.85 61.31 9.66
CA TRP A 245 7.36 61.76 10.96
C TRP A 245 7.82 63.20 11.23
N LYS A 246 6.87 64.12 11.37
CA LYS A 246 7.06 65.41 12.04
C LYS A 246 6.35 65.38 13.39
N ILE A 247 7.09 65.69 14.44
CA ILE A 247 6.59 65.91 15.80
C ILE A 247 6.28 67.40 15.93
N ASN A 248 5.10 67.74 16.45
CA ASN A 248 4.79 69.00 17.14
C ASN A 248 3.42 68.88 17.81
N THR A 249 3.38 68.54 19.10
CA THR A 249 2.98 69.45 20.20
C THR A 249 3.33 68.80 21.53
#